data_AF-A0A8T4PQI3-F1
#
_entry.id   AF-A0A8T4PQI3-F1
#
_cell.length_a   1.000
_cell.length_b   1.000
_cell.length_c   1.000
_cell.angle_alpha   90.00
_cell.angle_beta   90.00
_cell.angle_gamma   90.00
#
_symmetry.space_group_name_H-M   'P 1'
#
loop_
_entity.id
_entity.type
_entity.pdbx_description
1 polymer ?
#
loop_
_entity_poly.entity_id
_entity_poly.type
_entity_poly.pdbx_seq_one_letter_code
_entity_poly.pdbx_strand_id
1 'polypeptide(L)'
;MGFGYNPNLERNGERIDMFNFFAWMLKLQEIGVSQWFIWDASGFYVVNRIPKKRIDGIGKPNGKKLLELIINEQDGLGYGEGRRNEERKELKKNWDLRSVYLKRLIKITEINGLYLDSRVIFRTDPRYATALDIALDCVEKLKKDNPETLERILPANSNNPASWLYLPLEMAEAIYFQEVMDVEGKFGPKSEEYFDTFILAAQEGRKTPYMVVWCPLGPSAKEFGQQKPAYLSDIEVLWTKTPKDYVADLLENSVYQSYVRQYAQMFQKDGETLLDCVMRLKRRLNSIKK
;
A
#
# COMPACT_ATOMS: atom_id res chain seq x y z
N MET A 1 -2.23 7.58 -1.22
CA MET A 1 -0.93 6.91 -0.99
C MET A 1 -1.08 5.47 -1.46
N GLY A 2 -0.18 4.94 -2.29
CA GLY A 2 -0.16 3.51 -2.64
C GLY A 2 1.06 2.83 -2.02
N PHE A 3 0.86 1.73 -1.31
CA PHE A 3 1.95 0.81 -0.98
C PHE A 3 1.40 -0.60 -0.99
N GLY A 4 2.03 -1.47 -1.78
CA GLY A 4 1.75 -2.91 -1.75
C GLY A 4 1.67 -3.45 -0.32
N TYR A 5 0.63 -4.22 -0.05
CA TYR A 5 0.41 -4.88 1.23
C TYR A 5 1.53 -5.90 1.51
N ASN A 6 2.08 -5.88 2.73
CA ASN A 6 3.03 -6.89 3.20
C ASN A 6 2.29 -8.00 3.98
N PRO A 7 2.06 -9.18 3.37
CA PRO A 7 1.32 -10.27 4.02
C PRO A 7 2.09 -10.96 5.14
N ASN A 8 3.37 -10.63 5.37
CA ASN A 8 4.22 -11.24 6.39
C ASN A 8 4.54 -10.28 7.54
N LEU A 9 3.82 -9.16 7.67
CA LEU A 9 4.11 -8.10 8.63
C LEU A 9 4.34 -8.60 10.08
N GLU A 10 3.53 -9.56 10.55
CA GLU A 10 3.65 -10.17 11.88
C GLU A 10 4.95 -10.98 12.04
N ARG A 11 5.28 -11.80 11.05
CA ARG A 11 6.44 -12.72 11.11
C ARG A 11 7.76 -11.98 11.00
N ASN A 12 7.71 -10.86 10.31
CA ASN A 12 8.85 -10.38 9.55
C ASN A 12 9.04 -8.88 9.80
N GLY A 13 7.97 -8.11 9.91
CA GLY A 13 7.99 -6.66 10.17
C GLY A 13 7.59 -5.87 8.95
N GLU A 14 7.64 -4.54 9.05
CA GLU A 14 7.37 -3.67 7.89
C GLU A 14 8.67 -3.36 7.13
N ARG A 15 8.55 -3.04 5.84
CA ARG A 15 9.68 -2.73 4.98
C ARG A 15 10.35 -1.42 5.38
N ILE A 16 11.68 -1.36 5.25
CA ILE A 16 12.42 -0.12 5.48
C ILE A 16 12.03 1.02 4.55
N ASP A 17 11.61 0.67 3.34
CA ASP A 17 11.17 1.60 2.28
C ASP A 17 10.00 2.49 2.69
N MET A 18 9.25 2.10 3.73
CA MET A 18 8.25 2.99 4.32
C MET A 18 8.86 4.29 4.82
N PHE A 19 10.08 4.28 5.40
CA PHE A 19 10.74 5.52 5.83
C PHE A 19 11.23 6.35 4.66
N ASN A 20 11.67 5.73 3.56
CA ASN A 20 12.04 6.46 2.35
C ASN A 20 10.85 7.24 1.80
N PHE A 21 9.70 6.59 1.71
CA PHE A 21 8.47 7.25 1.27
C PHE A 21 8.03 8.37 2.20
N PHE A 22 8.05 8.14 3.52
CA PHE A 22 7.70 9.18 4.48
C PHE A 22 8.71 10.33 4.46
N ALA A 23 9.99 10.09 4.13
CA ALA A 23 10.98 11.15 3.96
C ALA A 23 10.69 12.00 2.72
N TRP A 24 10.26 11.37 1.61
CA TRP A 24 9.79 12.10 0.43
C TRP A 24 8.54 12.93 0.71
N MET A 25 7.57 12.38 1.45
CA MET A 25 6.40 13.14 1.87
C MET A 25 6.79 14.35 2.71
N LEU A 26 7.76 14.21 3.63
CA LEU A 26 8.25 15.32 4.43
C LEU A 26 8.89 16.41 3.55
N LYS A 27 9.73 16.03 2.58
CA LYS A 27 10.30 16.98 1.59
C LYS A 27 9.22 17.70 0.80
N LEU A 28 8.20 16.96 0.35
CA LEU A 28 7.07 17.52 -0.40
C LEU A 28 6.22 18.47 0.48
N GLN A 29 6.09 18.16 1.78
CA GLN A 29 5.44 19.02 2.76
C GLN A 29 6.22 20.33 2.97
N GLU A 30 7.55 20.26 3.06
CA GLU A 30 8.42 21.44 3.21
C GLU A 30 8.34 22.40 2.02
N ILE A 31 8.04 21.91 0.81
CA ILE A 31 7.90 22.73 -0.40
C ILE A 31 6.47 23.18 -0.70
N GLY A 32 5.47 22.76 0.08
CA GLY A 32 4.12 23.31 0.00
C GLY A 32 2.95 22.31 -0.01
N VAL A 33 3.18 20.99 0.11
CA VAL A 33 2.06 20.06 0.30
C VAL A 33 1.48 20.24 1.70
N SER A 34 0.26 20.74 1.78
CA SER A 34 -0.37 21.16 3.04
C SER A 34 -0.90 20.01 3.89
N GLN A 35 -1.39 18.93 3.26
CA GLN A 35 -2.01 17.81 3.96
C GLN A 35 -1.81 16.50 3.19
N TRP A 36 -1.65 15.40 3.95
CA TRP A 36 -1.56 14.06 3.41
C TRP A 36 -2.74 13.18 3.81
N PHE A 37 -3.21 12.35 2.88
CA PHE A 37 -4.13 11.24 3.17
C PHE A 37 -3.40 9.90 2.96
N ILE A 38 -3.13 9.23 4.07
CA ILE A 38 -2.46 7.94 4.13
C ILE A 38 -3.54 6.87 4.02
N TRP A 39 -3.79 6.41 2.79
CA TRP A 39 -4.74 5.34 2.49
C TRP A 39 -4.16 3.96 2.78
N ASP A 40 -4.82 3.20 3.64
CA ASP A 40 -4.49 1.81 3.93
C ASP A 40 -5.38 0.87 3.12
N ALA A 41 -4.90 0.50 1.94
CA ALA A 41 -5.55 -0.47 1.03
C ALA A 41 -5.37 -1.94 1.46
N SER A 42 -4.83 -2.23 2.66
CA SER A 42 -4.57 -3.62 3.09
C SER A 42 -5.82 -4.51 3.05
N GLY A 43 -7.00 -3.93 3.27
CA GLY A 43 -8.28 -4.62 3.17
C GLY A 43 -8.59 -5.17 1.77
N PHE A 44 -7.94 -4.66 0.71
CA PHE A 44 -8.12 -5.16 -0.66
C PHE A 44 -7.54 -6.56 -0.81
N TYR A 45 -6.53 -6.92 0.00
CA TYR A 45 -5.88 -8.24 -0.11
C TYR A 45 -6.85 -9.41 0.13
N VAL A 46 -8.01 -9.15 0.76
CA VAL A 46 -9.08 -10.16 0.90
C VAL A 46 -9.57 -10.68 -0.45
N VAL A 47 -9.45 -9.88 -1.51
CA VAL A 47 -9.74 -10.26 -2.91
C VAL A 47 -8.99 -11.54 -3.29
N ASN A 48 -7.78 -11.75 -2.78
CA ASN A 48 -7.01 -12.99 -3.02
C ASN A 48 -7.60 -14.25 -2.39
N ARG A 49 -8.64 -14.12 -1.57
CA ARG A 49 -9.22 -15.21 -0.79
C ARG A 49 -10.69 -15.45 -1.12
N ILE A 50 -11.27 -14.67 -2.03
CA ILE A 50 -12.68 -14.80 -2.40
C ILE A 50 -12.87 -16.03 -3.31
N PRO A 51 -13.70 -17.02 -2.92
CA PRO A 51 -13.94 -18.18 -3.75
C PRO A 51 -14.68 -17.85 -5.04
N LYS A 52 -14.37 -18.56 -6.13
CA LYS A 52 -15.04 -18.40 -7.43
C LYS A 52 -16.56 -18.41 -7.34
N LYS A 53 -17.13 -19.37 -6.60
CA LYS A 53 -18.58 -19.51 -6.39
C LYS A 53 -19.23 -18.24 -5.81
N ARG A 54 -18.52 -17.49 -4.95
CA ARG A 54 -19.03 -16.23 -4.39
C ARG A 54 -18.97 -15.09 -5.40
N ILE A 55 -17.92 -15.04 -6.22
CA ILE A 55 -17.80 -14.09 -7.33
C ILE A 55 -18.91 -14.34 -8.36
N ASP A 56 -19.05 -15.58 -8.83
CA ASP A 56 -20.06 -15.97 -9.82
C ASP A 56 -21.49 -15.70 -9.30
N GLY A 57 -21.71 -15.85 -8.00
CA GLY A 57 -23.01 -15.61 -7.35
C GLY A 57 -23.46 -14.14 -7.29
N ILE A 58 -22.60 -13.16 -7.59
CA ILE A 58 -22.98 -11.74 -7.60
C ILE A 58 -23.86 -11.39 -8.81
N GLY A 59 -23.73 -12.15 -9.91
CA GLY A 59 -24.31 -11.80 -11.20
C GLY A 59 -23.63 -10.55 -11.77
N LYS A 60 -24.41 -9.63 -12.36
CA LYS A 60 -23.87 -8.34 -12.83
C LYS A 60 -23.36 -7.53 -11.60
N PRO A 61 -22.05 -7.26 -11.50
CA PRO A 61 -21.49 -6.56 -10.36
C PRO A 61 -21.88 -5.08 -10.37
N ASN A 62 -22.02 -4.52 -9.17
CA ASN A 62 -22.12 -3.08 -8.94
C ASN A 62 -21.36 -2.76 -7.64
N GLY A 63 -21.06 -1.50 -7.40
CA GLY A 63 -20.25 -1.03 -6.29
C GLY A 63 -20.77 -1.51 -4.95
N LYS A 64 -22.09 -1.40 -4.72
CA LYS A 64 -22.73 -1.86 -3.49
C LYS A 64 -22.54 -3.37 -3.26
N LYS A 65 -22.88 -4.20 -4.24
CA LYS A 65 -22.78 -5.67 -4.13
C LYS A 65 -21.33 -6.13 -3.93
N LEU A 66 -20.38 -5.49 -4.63
CA LEU A 66 -18.97 -5.82 -4.50
C LEU A 66 -18.44 -5.42 -3.12
N LEU A 67 -18.78 -4.24 -2.62
CA LEU A 67 -18.40 -3.84 -1.26
C LEU A 67 -19.02 -4.76 -0.21
N GLU A 68 -20.30 -5.11 -0.32
CA GLU A 68 -20.94 -6.08 0.58
C GLU A 68 -20.21 -7.42 0.57
N LEU A 69 -19.83 -7.95 -0.60
CA LEU A 69 -19.03 -9.16 -0.69
C LEU A 69 -17.67 -9.00 0.03
N ILE A 70 -16.95 -7.92 -0.25
CA ILE A 70 -15.62 -7.66 0.32
C ILE A 70 -15.71 -7.51 1.84
N ILE A 71 -16.69 -6.77 2.35
CA ILE A 71 -16.97 -6.59 3.78
C ILE A 71 -17.27 -7.94 4.42
N ASN A 72 -18.15 -8.75 3.82
CA ASN A 72 -18.48 -10.08 4.34
C ASN A 72 -17.25 -11.01 4.39
N GLU A 73 -16.36 -10.95 3.41
CA GLU A 73 -15.12 -11.73 3.44
C GLU A 73 -14.13 -11.19 4.49
N GLN A 74 -14.06 -9.87 4.70
CA GLN A 74 -13.27 -9.26 5.76
C GLN A 74 -13.80 -9.63 7.16
N ASP A 75 -15.11 -9.60 7.36
CA ASP A 75 -15.77 -9.92 8.63
C ASP A 75 -15.71 -11.42 8.92
N GLY A 76 -15.81 -12.25 7.89
CA GLY A 76 -15.68 -13.71 7.97
C GLY A 76 -14.26 -14.21 8.27
N LEU A 77 -13.26 -13.34 8.35
CA LEU A 77 -11.91 -13.74 8.75
C LEU A 77 -11.86 -14.14 10.22
N GLY A 78 -11.36 -15.35 10.46
CA GLY A 78 -11.19 -15.90 11.82
C GLY A 78 -12.30 -16.84 12.27
N TYR A 79 -13.35 -17.03 11.46
CA TYR A 79 -14.44 -17.96 11.72
C TYR A 79 -14.25 -19.31 10.99
N GLY A 80 -14.55 -20.42 11.67
CA GLY A 80 -14.41 -21.80 11.17
C GLY A 80 -13.21 -22.57 11.76
N GLU A 81 -12.96 -23.79 11.28
CA GLU A 81 -11.86 -24.65 11.75
C GLU A 81 -10.89 -25.02 10.61
N GLY A 82 -9.64 -25.32 10.97
CA GLY A 82 -8.58 -25.79 10.07
C GLY A 82 -7.65 -24.70 9.51
N ARG A 83 -6.64 -25.15 8.74
CA ARG A 83 -5.52 -24.33 8.23
C ARG A 83 -5.93 -23.03 7.50
N ARG A 84 -7.02 -23.08 6.72
CA ARG A 84 -7.55 -21.89 6.04
C ARG A 84 -8.05 -20.82 7.00
N ASN A 85 -8.53 -21.20 8.19
CA ASN A 85 -8.93 -20.24 9.21
C ASN A 85 -7.71 -19.59 9.89
N GLU A 86 -6.64 -20.36 10.13
CA GLU A 86 -5.40 -19.82 10.70
C GLU A 86 -4.77 -18.77 9.78
N GLU A 87 -4.68 -19.05 8.48
CA GLU A 87 -4.21 -18.06 7.48
C GLU A 87 -5.09 -16.79 7.46
N ARG A 88 -6.40 -16.93 7.68
CA ARG A 88 -7.35 -15.80 7.76
C ARG A 88 -7.18 -14.99 9.05
N LYS A 89 -6.89 -15.63 10.19
CA LYS A 89 -6.58 -14.95 11.45
C LYS A 89 -5.28 -14.16 11.35
N GLU A 90 -4.24 -14.76 10.76
CA GLU A 90 -2.96 -14.09 10.51
C GLU A 90 -3.15 -12.87 9.59
N LEU A 91 -3.97 -13.01 8.53
CA LEU A 91 -4.30 -11.89 7.65
C LEU A 91 -4.91 -10.71 8.41
N LYS A 92 -5.92 -10.97 9.25
CA LYS A 92 -6.56 -9.93 10.08
C LYS A 92 -5.56 -9.27 11.03
N LYS A 93 -4.73 -10.07 11.70
CA LYS A 93 -3.69 -9.56 12.60
C LYS A 93 -2.68 -8.67 11.88
N ASN A 94 -2.29 -9.03 10.67
CA ASN A 94 -1.41 -8.21 9.84
C ASN A 94 -2.07 -6.87 9.45
N TRP A 95 -3.35 -6.85 9.11
CA TRP A 95 -4.05 -5.59 8.83
C TRP A 95 -4.09 -4.66 10.05
N ASP A 96 -4.42 -5.21 11.21
CA ASP A 96 -4.48 -4.43 12.44
C ASP A 96 -3.09 -3.89 12.84
N LEU A 97 -2.07 -4.73 12.68
CA LEU A 97 -0.68 -4.35 12.90
C LEU A 97 -0.23 -3.25 11.92
N ARG A 98 -0.62 -3.33 10.64
CA ARG A 98 -0.30 -2.32 9.62
C ARG A 98 -0.91 -0.96 9.95
N SER A 99 -2.18 -0.95 10.38
CA SER A 99 -2.84 0.28 10.84
C SER A 99 -2.04 0.97 11.95
N VAL A 100 -1.57 0.18 12.94
CA VAL A 100 -0.74 0.70 14.03
C VAL A 100 0.59 1.25 13.51
N TYR A 101 1.27 0.53 12.62
CA TYR A 101 2.53 1.00 12.01
C TYR A 101 2.37 2.32 11.26
N LEU A 102 1.36 2.43 10.39
CA LEU A 102 1.14 3.63 9.58
C LEU A 102 0.80 4.85 10.45
N LYS A 103 -0.13 4.71 11.40
CA LYS A 103 -0.44 5.77 12.37
C LYS A 103 0.79 6.22 13.16
N ARG A 104 1.65 5.28 13.52
CA ARG A 104 2.88 5.59 14.27
C ARG A 104 3.96 6.21 13.40
N LEU A 105 4.10 5.79 12.15
CA LEU A 105 4.99 6.42 11.17
C LEU A 105 4.60 7.89 10.99
N ILE A 106 3.31 8.20 10.79
CA ILE A 106 2.80 9.59 10.73
C ILE A 106 3.28 10.38 11.96
N LYS A 107 3.06 9.83 13.17
CA LYS A 107 3.47 10.48 14.42
C LYS A 107 4.99 10.64 14.58
N ILE A 108 5.78 9.66 14.16
CA ILE A 108 7.25 9.65 14.34
C ILE A 108 7.93 10.61 13.37
N THR A 109 7.40 10.71 12.16
CA THR A 109 7.92 11.48 11.04
C THR A 109 7.38 12.90 10.98
N GLU A 110 6.37 13.21 11.81
CA GLU A 110 5.78 14.56 11.95
C GLU A 110 5.16 15.08 10.65
N ILE A 111 4.74 14.16 9.78
CA ILE A 111 3.93 14.47 8.60
C ILE A 111 2.56 14.95 9.05
N ASN A 112 2.08 16.03 8.44
CA ASN A 112 0.70 16.49 8.56
C ASN A 112 -0.23 15.58 7.75
N GLY A 113 -0.52 14.40 8.30
CA GLY A 113 -1.23 13.35 7.59
C GLY A 113 -2.37 12.73 8.38
N LEU A 114 -3.46 12.41 7.68
CA LEU A 114 -4.57 11.62 8.20
C LEU A 114 -4.46 10.17 7.71
N TYR A 115 -4.52 9.23 8.65
CA TYR A 115 -4.64 7.81 8.33
C TYR A 115 -6.10 7.45 7.99
N LEU A 116 -6.30 6.79 6.86
CA LEU A 116 -7.60 6.30 6.40
C LEU A 116 -7.53 4.79 6.18
N ASP A 117 -8.46 4.08 6.80
CA ASP A 117 -8.58 2.63 6.66
C ASP A 117 -9.66 2.31 5.63
N SER A 118 -9.28 1.68 4.52
CA SER A 118 -10.23 1.24 3.49
C SER A 118 -11.36 0.39 4.09
N ARG A 119 -11.06 -0.44 5.10
CA ARG A 119 -12.05 -1.29 5.77
C ARG A 119 -13.12 -0.45 6.48
N VAL A 120 -12.73 0.66 7.09
CA VAL A 120 -13.68 1.56 7.77
C VAL A 120 -14.52 2.27 6.71
N ILE A 121 -13.89 2.87 5.70
CA ILE A 121 -14.58 3.62 4.64
C ILE A 121 -15.60 2.75 3.90
N PHE A 122 -15.28 1.49 3.59
CA PHE A 122 -16.24 0.57 2.95
C PHE A 122 -17.54 0.39 3.75
N ARG A 123 -17.45 0.46 5.07
CA ARG A 123 -18.59 0.27 5.98
C ARG A 123 -19.33 1.56 6.29
N THR A 124 -18.63 2.70 6.26
CA THR A 124 -19.17 3.96 6.79
C THR A 124 -19.50 5.00 5.73
N ASP A 125 -18.91 4.93 4.53
CA ASP A 125 -19.13 5.93 3.50
C ASP A 125 -19.75 5.32 2.23
N PRO A 126 -21.06 5.51 2.01
CA PRO A 126 -21.72 4.96 0.83
C PRO A 126 -21.22 5.57 -0.48
N ARG A 127 -20.55 6.73 -0.46
CA ARG A 127 -20.01 7.38 -1.66
C ARG A 127 -18.86 6.58 -2.28
N TYR A 128 -18.18 5.74 -1.50
CA TYR A 128 -17.20 4.80 -2.06
C TYR A 128 -17.87 3.78 -3.00
N ALA A 129 -19.10 3.34 -2.69
CA ALA A 129 -19.85 2.45 -3.58
C ALA A 129 -20.13 3.13 -4.93
N THR A 130 -20.48 4.42 -4.91
CA THR A 130 -20.67 5.22 -6.13
C THR A 130 -19.38 5.38 -6.92
N ALA A 131 -18.25 5.66 -6.25
CA ALA A 131 -16.94 5.69 -6.90
C ALA A 131 -16.58 4.33 -7.55
N LEU A 132 -16.98 3.22 -6.93
CA LEU A 132 -16.78 1.88 -7.45
C LEU A 132 -17.70 1.57 -8.64
N ASP A 133 -18.96 2.01 -8.65
CA ASP A 133 -19.85 1.90 -9.82
C ASP A 133 -19.22 2.59 -11.04
N ILE A 134 -18.75 3.81 -10.83
CA ILE A 134 -18.06 4.60 -11.85
C ILE A 134 -16.79 3.88 -12.34
N ALA A 135 -15.98 3.35 -11.42
CA ALA A 135 -14.77 2.63 -11.78
C ALA A 135 -15.06 1.36 -12.61
N LEU A 136 -16.14 0.64 -12.28
CA LEU A 136 -16.57 -0.52 -13.05
C LEU A 136 -16.95 -0.14 -14.49
N ASP A 137 -17.70 0.95 -14.68
CA ASP A 137 -18.05 1.44 -16.02
C ASP A 137 -16.79 1.82 -16.82
N CYS A 138 -15.81 2.46 -16.17
CA CYS A 138 -14.52 2.78 -16.79
C CYS A 138 -13.75 1.52 -17.21
N VAL A 139 -13.69 0.49 -16.35
CA VAL A 139 -13.03 -0.78 -16.66
C VAL A 139 -13.75 -1.54 -17.77
N GLU A 140 -15.08 -1.55 -17.80
CA GLU A 140 -15.85 -2.16 -18.90
C GLU A 140 -15.56 -1.46 -20.23
N LYS A 141 -15.51 -0.12 -20.23
CA LYS A 141 -15.17 0.65 -21.42
C LYS A 141 -13.73 0.41 -21.86
N LEU A 142 -12.77 0.37 -20.92
CA LEU A 142 -11.37 0.05 -21.20
C LEU A 142 -11.21 -1.35 -21.80
N LYS A 143 -11.93 -2.35 -21.26
CA LYS A 143 -11.93 -3.71 -21.79
C LYS A 143 -12.42 -3.77 -23.23
N LYS A 144 -13.40 -2.94 -23.59
CA LYS A 144 -13.94 -2.85 -24.95
C LYS A 144 -12.97 -2.13 -25.90
N ASP A 145 -12.40 -1.02 -25.46
CA ASP A 145 -11.64 -0.13 -26.34
C ASP A 145 -10.16 -0.54 -26.45
N ASN A 146 -9.57 -1.11 -25.39
CA ASN A 146 -8.14 -1.47 -25.30
C ASN A 146 -7.90 -2.75 -24.46
N PRO A 147 -8.33 -3.93 -24.92
CA PRO A 147 -8.23 -5.18 -24.16
C PRO A 147 -6.78 -5.59 -23.80
N GLU A 148 -5.81 -5.36 -24.69
CA GLU A 148 -4.39 -5.70 -24.45
C GLU A 148 -3.78 -4.92 -23.28
N THR A 149 -4.21 -3.68 -23.09
CA THR A 149 -3.81 -2.84 -21.95
C THR A 149 -4.29 -3.44 -20.64
N LEU A 150 -5.54 -3.90 -20.60
CA LEU A 150 -6.13 -4.50 -19.40
C LEU A 150 -5.40 -5.78 -18.99
N GLU A 151 -4.99 -6.62 -19.95
CA GLU A 151 -4.23 -7.85 -19.70
C GLU A 151 -2.83 -7.60 -19.14
N ARG A 152 -2.23 -6.45 -19.45
CA ARG A 152 -0.92 -6.05 -18.90
C ARG A 152 -1.02 -5.50 -17.47
N ILE A 153 -2.17 -4.94 -17.10
CA ILE A 153 -2.43 -4.34 -15.79
C ILE A 153 -2.84 -5.39 -14.76
N LEU A 154 -3.76 -6.28 -15.12
CA LEU A 154 -4.18 -7.36 -14.23
C LEU A 154 -3.09 -8.43 -14.24
N PRO A 155 -2.30 -8.63 -13.16
CA PRO A 155 -1.34 -9.70 -13.15
C PRO A 155 -2.08 -11.01 -13.38
N ALA A 156 -1.58 -11.80 -14.33
CA ALA A 156 -2.13 -13.08 -14.76
C ALA A 156 -2.05 -14.15 -13.66
N ASN A 157 -2.70 -13.93 -12.52
CA ASN A 157 -3.00 -15.00 -11.59
C ASN A 157 -4.35 -15.59 -11.97
N SER A 158 -4.34 -16.38 -13.05
CA SER A 158 -5.51 -17.12 -13.57
C SER A 158 -6.16 -18.04 -12.52
N ASN A 159 -5.44 -18.35 -11.44
CA ASN A 159 -5.94 -19.18 -10.34
C ASN A 159 -6.79 -18.39 -9.31
N ASN A 160 -6.76 -17.05 -9.32
CA ASN A 160 -7.63 -16.25 -8.47
C ASN A 160 -8.77 -15.61 -9.29
N PRO A 161 -10.01 -16.10 -9.18
CA PRO A 161 -11.15 -15.59 -9.96
C PRO A 161 -11.54 -14.14 -9.63
N ALA A 162 -11.08 -13.60 -8.50
CA ALA A 162 -11.42 -12.26 -8.04
C ALA A 162 -10.33 -11.22 -8.34
N SER A 163 -9.16 -11.61 -8.88
CA SER A 163 -8.03 -10.70 -9.13
C SER A 163 -8.37 -9.50 -10.02
N TRP A 164 -9.36 -9.65 -10.90
CA TRP A 164 -9.86 -8.56 -11.73
C TRP A 164 -10.40 -7.37 -10.92
N LEU A 165 -10.76 -7.57 -9.64
CA LEU A 165 -11.29 -6.54 -8.74
C LEU A 165 -10.24 -5.51 -8.31
N TYR A 166 -8.93 -5.78 -8.43
CA TYR A 166 -7.91 -4.81 -8.01
C TYR A 166 -7.99 -3.51 -8.82
N LEU A 167 -8.11 -3.60 -10.14
CA LEU A 167 -8.21 -2.43 -10.99
C LEU A 167 -9.41 -1.52 -10.65
N PRO A 168 -10.66 -2.00 -10.61
CA PRO A 168 -11.78 -1.15 -10.24
C PRO A 168 -11.69 -0.64 -8.80
N LEU A 169 -11.10 -1.39 -7.86
CA LEU A 169 -10.91 -0.90 -6.48
C LEU A 169 -9.91 0.25 -6.39
N GLU A 170 -8.78 0.17 -7.08
CA GLU A 170 -7.78 1.25 -7.11
C GLU A 170 -8.25 2.47 -7.92
N MET A 171 -9.02 2.25 -8.99
CA MET A 171 -9.70 3.34 -9.70
C MET A 171 -10.75 4.03 -8.82
N ALA A 172 -11.55 3.24 -8.08
CA ALA A 172 -12.54 3.78 -7.15
C ALA A 172 -11.88 4.59 -6.02
N GLU A 173 -10.72 4.15 -5.52
CA GLU A 173 -9.91 4.91 -4.58
C GLU A 173 -9.57 6.30 -5.13
N ALA A 174 -9.01 6.37 -6.35
CA ALA A 174 -8.64 7.65 -6.97
C ALA A 174 -9.86 8.56 -7.19
N ILE A 175 -10.98 8.00 -7.68
CA ILE A 175 -12.24 8.73 -7.88
C ILE A 175 -12.79 9.24 -6.54
N TYR A 176 -12.82 8.39 -5.51
CA TYR A 176 -13.29 8.77 -4.18
C TYR A 176 -12.44 9.90 -3.59
N PHE A 177 -11.11 9.79 -3.67
CA PHE A 177 -10.23 10.83 -3.18
C PHE A 177 -10.44 12.16 -3.90
N GLN A 178 -10.57 12.13 -5.21
CA GLN A 178 -10.76 13.34 -6.00
C GLN A 178 -12.14 13.96 -5.80
N GLU A 179 -13.22 13.19 -5.97
CA GLU A 179 -14.59 13.72 -6.01
C GLU A 179 -15.22 13.89 -4.62
N VAL A 180 -14.75 13.15 -3.60
CA VAL A 180 -15.34 13.15 -2.26
C VAL A 180 -14.46 13.84 -1.23
N MET A 181 -13.14 13.69 -1.35
CA MET A 181 -12.18 14.22 -0.39
C MET A 181 -11.39 15.43 -0.89
N ASP A 182 -11.65 15.90 -2.12
CA ASP A 182 -10.99 17.06 -2.73
C ASP A 182 -9.46 16.92 -2.77
N VAL A 183 -8.99 15.71 -3.05
CA VAL A 183 -7.57 15.39 -3.16
C VAL A 183 -7.10 15.60 -4.59
N GLU A 184 -6.18 16.54 -4.79
CA GLU A 184 -5.68 16.96 -6.10
C GLU A 184 -4.58 16.05 -6.68
N GLY A 185 -4.11 15.05 -5.93
CA GLY A 185 -3.10 14.14 -6.46
C GLY A 185 -2.74 12.92 -5.60
N LYS A 186 -2.08 11.96 -6.26
CA LYS A 186 -1.52 10.75 -5.67
C LYS A 186 -0.01 10.89 -5.53
N PHE A 187 0.50 10.57 -4.36
CA PHE A 187 1.91 10.22 -4.17
C PHE A 187 2.03 8.71 -3.99
N GLY A 188 2.89 8.08 -4.79
CA GLY A 188 3.03 6.63 -4.87
C GLY A 188 4.46 6.20 -5.22
N PRO A 189 4.77 4.89 -5.12
CA PRO A 189 6.05 4.35 -5.53
C PRO A 189 6.14 4.30 -7.05
N LYS A 190 7.34 4.49 -7.61
CA LYS A 190 7.58 4.41 -9.06
C LYS A 190 7.21 3.04 -9.66
N SER A 191 7.19 1.99 -8.86
CA SER A 191 6.70 0.67 -9.29
C SER A 191 5.21 0.67 -9.69
N GLU A 192 4.43 1.63 -9.22
CA GLU A 192 3.01 1.80 -9.57
C GLU A 192 2.80 2.72 -10.79
N GLU A 193 3.86 3.32 -11.35
CA GLU A 193 3.78 4.30 -12.46
C GLU A 193 2.93 3.82 -13.64
N TYR A 194 3.15 2.58 -14.07
CA TYR A 194 2.38 1.99 -15.17
C TYR A 194 0.89 1.97 -14.82
N PHE A 195 0.53 1.50 -13.62
CA PHE A 195 -0.84 1.39 -13.16
C PHE A 195 -1.51 2.76 -12.98
N ASP A 196 -0.80 3.71 -12.36
CA ASP A 196 -1.27 5.08 -12.14
C ASP A 196 -1.53 5.84 -13.44
N THR A 197 -0.68 5.62 -14.44
CA THR A 197 -0.86 6.22 -15.77
C THR A 197 -2.18 5.78 -16.41
N PHE A 198 -2.65 4.55 -16.16
CA PHE A 198 -3.95 4.10 -16.66
C PHE A 198 -5.12 4.72 -15.91
N ILE A 199 -5.02 4.83 -14.59
CA ILE A 199 -6.03 5.53 -13.79
C ILE A 199 -6.18 6.96 -14.33
N LEU A 200 -5.06 7.65 -14.53
CA LEU A 200 -5.03 9.00 -15.08
C LEU A 200 -5.70 9.08 -16.45
N ALA A 201 -5.31 8.22 -17.40
CA ALA A 201 -5.91 8.20 -18.74
C ALA A 201 -7.43 7.92 -18.69
N ALA A 202 -7.88 7.04 -17.80
CA ALA A 202 -9.30 6.77 -17.60
C ALA A 202 -10.05 7.95 -16.96
N GLN A 203 -9.35 8.83 -16.25
CA GLN A 203 -9.88 10.02 -15.59
C GLN A 203 -9.82 11.30 -16.45
N GLU A 204 -9.04 11.34 -17.54
CA GLU A 204 -8.91 12.54 -18.41
C GLU A 204 -10.27 13.10 -18.89
N GLY A 205 -11.27 12.23 -19.08
CA GLY A 205 -12.64 12.64 -19.46
C GLY A 205 -13.43 13.37 -18.36
N ARG A 206 -12.93 13.44 -17.12
CA ARG A 206 -13.65 13.93 -15.93
C ARG A 206 -13.34 15.39 -15.56
N LYS A 207 -12.52 16.10 -16.35
CA LYS A 207 -12.21 17.55 -16.22
C LYS A 207 -11.71 18.02 -14.84
N THR A 208 -11.24 17.11 -13.99
CA THR A 208 -10.69 17.45 -12.68
C THR A 208 -9.20 17.15 -12.70
N PRO A 209 -8.31 18.13 -12.42
CA PRO A 209 -6.88 17.90 -12.44
C PRO A 209 -6.51 16.88 -11.34
N TYR A 210 -5.87 15.79 -11.73
CA TYR A 210 -5.29 14.81 -10.81
C TYR A 210 -3.81 14.66 -11.14
N MET A 211 -2.94 15.02 -10.20
CA MET A 211 -1.50 14.90 -10.38
C MET A 211 -0.99 13.61 -9.75
N VAL A 212 -0.05 12.93 -10.39
CA VAL A 212 0.65 11.80 -9.77
C VAL A 212 2.13 12.13 -9.64
N VAL A 213 2.66 11.90 -8.45
CA VAL A 213 4.09 12.04 -8.14
C VAL A 213 4.59 10.68 -7.68
N TRP A 214 5.70 10.23 -8.28
CA TRP A 214 6.32 8.96 -7.95
C TRP A 214 7.62 9.13 -7.18
N CYS A 215 7.83 8.33 -6.15
CA CYS A 215 9.15 8.19 -5.52
C CYS A 215 9.83 6.88 -5.90
N PRO A 216 11.15 6.88 -6.12
CA PRO A 216 11.91 5.64 -6.19
C PRO A 216 11.87 4.97 -4.81
N LEU A 217 11.36 3.73 -4.76
CA LEU A 217 11.66 2.82 -3.64
C LEU A 217 13.08 2.27 -3.83
N GLY A 218 13.60 1.52 -2.85
CA GLY A 218 15.02 1.19 -2.77
C GLY A 218 15.63 0.54 -4.00
N PRO A 219 16.98 0.46 -4.05
CA PRO A 219 17.70 -0.03 -5.22
C PRO A 219 17.13 -1.38 -5.69
N SER A 220 16.79 -1.45 -6.97
CA SER A 220 16.23 -2.62 -7.63
C SER A 220 17.22 -3.79 -7.58
N ALA A 221 16.69 -5.02 -7.69
CA ALA A 221 17.53 -6.22 -7.79
C ALA A 221 18.57 -6.14 -8.93
N LYS A 222 18.28 -5.37 -9.98
CA LYS A 222 19.19 -5.13 -11.11
C LYS A 222 20.35 -4.21 -10.74
N GLU A 223 20.12 -3.23 -9.86
CA GLU A 223 21.15 -2.32 -9.32
C GLU A 223 22.08 -3.03 -8.31
N PHE A 224 21.68 -4.20 -7.79
CA PHE A 224 22.52 -5.07 -6.95
C PHE A 224 23.37 -6.10 -7.72
N GLY A 225 23.15 -6.28 -9.03
CA GLY A 225 23.76 -7.38 -9.79
C GLY A 225 23.35 -8.77 -9.26
N GLN A 226 24.06 -9.84 -9.66
CA GLN A 226 23.82 -11.22 -9.16
C GLN A 226 24.11 -11.39 -7.65
N GLN A 227 24.56 -10.35 -6.97
CA GLN A 227 24.83 -10.32 -5.53
C GLN A 227 23.67 -9.72 -4.74
N LYS A 228 22.42 -10.02 -5.12
CA LYS A 228 21.31 -9.81 -4.18
C LYS A 228 21.55 -10.80 -3.02
N PRO A 229 21.93 -10.35 -1.82
CA PRO A 229 21.94 -11.26 -0.69
C PRO A 229 20.51 -11.77 -0.53
N ALA A 230 20.33 -13.07 -0.25
CA ALA A 230 19.00 -13.66 -0.13
C ALA A 230 18.07 -12.77 0.72
N TYR A 231 18.62 -12.26 1.84
CA TYR A 231 18.01 -11.34 2.80
C TYR A 231 17.64 -9.92 2.32
N LEU A 232 17.93 -9.53 1.07
CA LEU A 232 17.46 -8.27 0.46
C LEU A 232 16.28 -8.50 -0.49
N SER A 233 15.66 -9.69 -0.46
CA SER A 233 14.31 -9.82 -1.01
C SER A 233 13.40 -8.78 -0.34
N ASP A 234 12.38 -8.25 -1.04
CA ASP A 234 11.42 -7.29 -0.47
C ASP A 234 10.71 -7.81 0.82
N ILE A 235 10.95 -9.09 1.11
CA ILE A 235 10.46 -9.90 2.23
C ILE A 235 11.44 -9.94 3.41
N GLU A 236 12.65 -9.36 3.34
CA GLU A 236 13.68 -9.59 4.38
C GLU A 236 14.38 -8.33 4.93
N VAL A 237 14.25 -7.17 4.29
CA VAL A 237 14.66 -5.88 4.88
C VAL A 237 13.60 -5.36 5.83
N LEU A 238 13.51 -6.01 6.99
CA LEU A 238 12.39 -5.84 7.89
C LEU A 238 12.84 -5.60 9.32
N TRP A 239 12.14 -4.71 10.00
CA TRP A 239 12.59 -4.15 11.27
C TRP A 239 12.46 -5.09 12.48
N THR A 240 11.81 -6.25 12.38
CA THR A 240 11.22 -6.89 13.57
C THR A 240 11.70 -8.29 13.96
N LYS A 241 12.70 -8.92 13.30
CA LYS A 241 13.16 -10.25 13.78
C LYS A 241 14.28 -10.23 14.82
N THR A 242 15.22 -9.28 14.78
CA THR A 242 16.17 -9.04 15.90
C THR A 242 16.77 -7.62 15.88
N PRO A 243 16.96 -6.94 17.04
CA PRO A 243 17.12 -5.47 17.06
C PRO A 243 18.51 -4.89 16.75
N LYS A 244 19.62 -5.58 17.04
CA LYS A 244 20.94 -4.93 17.06
C LYS A 244 21.81 -5.17 15.83
N ASP A 245 21.86 -6.40 15.33
CA ASP A 245 22.97 -6.76 14.43
C ASP A 245 22.63 -6.46 12.95
N TYR A 246 21.41 -6.81 12.52
CA TYR A 246 21.03 -6.72 11.11
C TYR A 246 21.10 -5.31 10.50
N VAL A 247 20.88 -4.24 11.29
CA VAL A 247 20.97 -2.86 10.79
C VAL A 247 22.42 -2.39 10.68
N ALA A 248 23.27 -2.79 11.63
CA ALA A 248 24.68 -2.41 11.63
C ALA A 248 25.37 -3.00 10.39
N ASP A 249 25.22 -4.31 10.17
CA ASP A 249 25.80 -5.04 9.04
C ASP A 249 25.34 -4.47 7.69
N LEU A 250 24.09 -4.04 7.58
CA LEU A 250 23.55 -3.43 6.36
C LEU A 250 24.15 -2.04 6.07
N LEU A 251 24.47 -1.27 7.11
CA LEU A 251 25.12 0.05 6.95
C LEU A 251 26.61 -0.06 6.61
N GLU A 252 27.19 -1.27 6.65
CA GLU A 252 28.53 -1.55 6.12
C GLU A 252 28.53 -1.73 4.59
N ASN A 253 27.38 -2.06 3.99
CA ASN A 253 27.23 -2.09 2.53
C ASN A 253 27.08 -0.66 1.98
N SER A 254 27.98 -0.23 1.10
CA SER A 254 28.03 1.15 0.59
C SER A 254 26.79 1.58 -0.20
N VAL A 255 26.18 0.68 -0.99
CA VAL A 255 24.97 0.95 -1.76
C VAL A 255 23.78 1.15 -0.82
N TYR A 256 23.62 0.26 0.15
CA TYR A 256 22.54 0.34 1.11
C TYR A 256 22.74 1.52 2.07
N GLN A 257 23.95 1.78 2.53
CA GLN A 257 24.26 2.95 3.34
C GLN A 257 23.93 4.26 2.61
N SER A 258 24.24 4.36 1.32
CA SER A 258 23.85 5.50 0.49
C SER A 258 22.32 5.65 0.41
N TYR A 259 21.61 4.56 0.17
CA TYR A 259 20.15 4.54 0.15
C TYR A 259 19.54 4.95 1.50
N VAL A 260 19.99 4.35 2.62
CA VAL A 260 19.53 4.70 3.97
C VAL A 260 19.79 6.16 4.29
N ARG A 261 20.96 6.66 3.93
CA ARG A 261 21.34 8.05 4.12
C ARG A 261 20.37 9.01 3.42
N GLN A 262 19.92 8.71 2.21
CA GLN A 262 19.01 9.58 1.44
C GLN A 262 17.71 9.92 2.18
N TYR A 263 17.17 8.99 2.99
CA TYR A 263 15.93 9.21 3.73
C TYR A 263 16.11 9.42 5.23
N ALA A 264 17.04 8.72 5.87
CA ALA A 264 17.20 8.82 7.32
C ALA A 264 17.80 10.16 7.75
N GLN A 265 18.55 10.84 6.87
CA GLN A 265 19.03 12.21 7.12
C GLN A 265 17.89 13.20 7.36
N MET A 266 16.74 13.03 6.69
CA MET A 266 15.58 13.90 6.87
C MET A 266 15.01 13.85 8.29
N PHE A 267 15.25 12.75 9.00
CA PHE A 267 14.77 12.55 10.36
C PHE A 267 15.87 12.72 11.42
N GLN A 268 17.10 12.99 10.99
CA GLN A 268 18.27 13.06 11.85
C GLN A 268 18.23 14.33 12.69
N LYS A 269 18.47 14.21 14.00
CA LYS A 269 18.58 15.36 14.89
C LYS A 269 20.00 15.93 14.87
N ASP A 270 20.14 17.20 15.26
CA ASP A 270 21.44 17.84 15.39
C ASP A 270 22.39 17.01 16.26
N GLY A 271 23.58 16.72 15.71
CA GLY A 271 24.62 15.92 16.39
C GLY A 271 24.35 14.42 16.47
N GLU A 272 23.23 13.91 15.96
CA GLU A 272 22.93 12.48 15.91
C GLU A 272 23.73 11.80 14.78
N THR A 273 24.21 10.57 14.96
CA THR A 273 24.80 9.81 13.82
C THR A 273 23.70 9.17 12.96
N LEU A 274 24.02 8.77 11.72
CA LEU A 274 23.06 8.04 10.87
C LEU A 274 22.55 6.75 11.54
N LEU A 275 23.46 6.00 12.17
CA LEU A 275 23.13 4.78 12.90
C LEU A 275 22.21 5.08 14.10
N ASP A 276 22.49 6.14 14.86
CA ASP A 276 21.66 6.54 15.99
C ASP A 276 20.25 6.95 15.56
N CYS A 277 20.14 7.71 14.46
CA CYS A 277 18.86 8.09 13.86
C CYS A 277 18.04 6.85 13.48
N VAL A 278 18.63 5.95 12.70
CA VAL A 278 18.02 4.69 12.29
C VAL A 278 17.58 3.84 13.49
N MET A 279 18.44 3.72 14.51
CA MET A 279 18.14 2.97 15.72
C MET A 279 17.07 3.65 16.59
N ARG A 280 16.99 4.98 16.61
CA ARG A 280 15.92 5.73 17.28
C ARG A 280 14.58 5.51 16.58
N LEU A 281 14.53 5.66 15.25
CA LEU A 281 13.34 5.41 14.44
C LEU A 281 12.83 3.98 14.65
N LYS A 282 13.73 3.00 14.59
CA LYS A 282 13.46 1.58 14.88
C LYS A 282 12.89 1.38 16.28
N ARG A 283 13.51 1.97 17.32
CA ARG A 283 13.02 1.85 18.71
C ARG A 283 11.63 2.45 18.90
N ARG A 284 11.37 3.63 18.31
CA ARG A 284 10.05 4.28 18.38
C ARG A 284 8.98 3.42 17.70
N LEU A 285 9.29 2.76 16.58
CA LEU A 285 8.40 1.78 15.97
C LEU A 285 8.23 0.53 16.83
N ASN A 286 9.31 -0.11 17.28
CA ASN A 286 9.28 -1.38 18.02
C ASN A 286 8.68 -1.27 19.43
N SER A 287 8.45 -0.07 19.95
CA SER A 287 7.65 0.16 21.16
C SER A 287 6.16 -0.25 21.00
N ILE A 288 5.80 -0.99 19.93
CA ILE A 288 4.50 -1.62 19.67
C ILE A 288 4.15 -2.72 20.70
N LYS A 289 5.12 -3.24 21.48
CA LYS A 289 4.90 -4.34 22.44
C LYS A 289 4.55 -3.93 23.89
N LYS A 290 4.11 -2.69 24.16
CA LYS A 290 3.64 -2.31 25.50
C LYS A 290 2.31 -1.58 25.44
#